data_AF-A0A7Y2VIH2-F1
#
_entry.id   AF-A0A7Y2VIH2-F1
#
_cell.length_a   1.000
_cell.length_b   1.000
_cell.length_c   1.000
_cell.angle_alpha   90.00
_cell.angle_beta   90.00
_cell.angle_gamma   90.00
#
_symmetry.space_group_name_H-M   'P 1'
#
loop_
_entity.id
_entity.type
_entity.pdbx_description
1 polymer ?
#
loop_
_entity_poly.entity_id
_entity_poly.type
_entity_poly.pdbx_seq_one_letter_code
_entity_poly.pdbx_strand_id
1 'polypeptide(L)'
;MKKLIFAALLVAVTANAGETPGLNIDQSRVTVSGISAGAHMAHQLHIAYSDRFSGAGIISGGPYNCADNSLLTAMNQCMMNTDEPLPVTEMAAAIRQAGAAGRLADPENLSDDRVWLFHGTQDSKISAQVHGAAAELYSGFIPAEQIRQVDDVVADHVFPAKGRGQGCTEMVSPFVGDCDFDAAGELLSWLHPGLTAPGDEPEGELLEVSLPGAEDADLMETAYLYVPSACARGEPCALHLVLHGCAQSAETVGTAFIEQTGYLPWAEANDIVLAFPQVEKSLVAPLNPHACWDWWGYTGDDYLYRDGPQMRVLAEWISGLGQ
;
A
#
# COMPACT_ATOMS: atom_id res chain seq x y z
N MET A 1 43.73 42.26 15.81
CA MET A 1 42.93 41.05 16.09
C MET A 1 42.24 40.62 14.80
N LYS A 2 42.83 39.69 14.05
CA LYS A 2 42.21 39.10 12.84
C LYS A 2 41.43 37.86 13.29
N LYS A 3 40.09 37.89 13.18
CA LYS A 3 39.25 36.71 13.40
C LYS A 3 39.39 35.79 12.19
N LEU A 4 39.93 34.58 12.39
CA LEU A 4 39.81 33.50 11.41
C LEU A 4 38.38 32.97 11.49
N ILE A 5 37.69 32.95 10.35
CA ILE A 5 36.42 32.24 10.17
C ILE A 5 36.78 30.86 9.62
N PHE A 6 36.55 29.82 10.41
CA PHE A 6 36.59 28.44 9.93
C PHE A 6 35.27 28.15 9.22
N ALA A 7 35.31 28.01 7.90
CA ALA A 7 34.20 27.46 7.14
C ALA A 7 34.22 25.93 7.32
N ALA A 8 33.24 25.40 8.06
CA ALA A 8 33.01 23.96 8.11
C ALA A 8 32.37 23.54 6.78
N LEU A 9 33.11 22.76 5.99
CA LEU A 9 32.60 22.12 4.79
C LEU A 9 31.67 20.97 5.23
N LEU A 10 30.36 21.17 5.15
CA LEU A 10 29.40 20.05 5.24
C LEU A 10 29.55 19.21 3.97
N VAL A 11 30.18 18.06 4.09
CA VAL A 11 30.14 17.02 3.07
C VAL A 11 28.80 16.31 3.24
N ALA A 12 27.86 16.56 2.32
CA ALA A 12 26.68 15.72 2.20
C ALA A 12 27.14 14.33 1.76
N VAL A 13 27.02 13.33 2.63
CA VAL A 13 27.16 11.94 2.24
C VAL A 13 25.88 11.58 1.50
N THR A 14 25.95 11.51 0.18
CA THR A 14 24.92 10.83 -0.61
C THR A 14 25.09 9.34 -0.31
N ALA A 15 24.25 8.78 0.56
CA ALA A 15 24.12 7.34 0.65
C ALA A 15 23.51 6.89 -0.69
N ASN A 16 24.27 6.13 -1.49
CA ASN A 16 23.69 5.45 -2.63
C ASN A 16 22.78 4.34 -2.07
N ALA A 17 21.56 4.24 -2.61
CA ALA A 17 20.69 3.12 -2.31
C ALA A 17 21.44 1.79 -2.54
N GLY A 18 21.29 0.86 -1.60
CA GLY A 18 21.97 -0.42 -1.66
C GLY A 18 21.39 -1.33 -2.73
N GLU A 19 22.18 -2.31 -3.19
CA GLU A 19 21.61 -3.47 -3.86
C GLU A 19 20.66 -4.19 -2.90
N THR A 20 19.52 -4.61 -3.42
CA THR A 20 18.50 -5.33 -2.66
C THR A 20 19.08 -6.66 -2.14
N PRO A 21 18.98 -6.95 -0.83
CA PRO A 21 19.46 -8.23 -0.30
C PRO A 21 18.61 -9.38 -0.85
N GLY A 22 19.25 -10.52 -1.15
CA GLY A 22 18.52 -11.77 -1.40
C GLY A 22 17.92 -12.29 -0.10
N LEU A 23 16.60 -12.53 -0.07
CA LEU A 23 15.86 -12.95 1.12
C LEU A 23 15.17 -14.29 0.87
N ASN A 24 14.97 -15.08 1.92
CA ASN A 24 14.25 -16.34 1.85
C ASN A 24 12.73 -16.08 2.02
N ILE A 25 12.08 -15.56 0.96
CA ILE A 25 10.66 -15.23 1.00
C ILE A 25 9.80 -16.43 0.59
N ASP A 26 8.91 -16.84 1.48
CA ASP A 26 7.83 -17.77 1.17
C ASP A 26 6.82 -17.11 0.22
N GLN A 27 6.88 -17.48 -1.06
CA GLN A 27 6.04 -16.92 -2.11
C GLN A 27 4.54 -17.19 -1.90
N SER A 28 4.17 -18.17 -1.06
CA SER A 28 2.77 -18.41 -0.70
C SER A 28 2.24 -17.46 0.38
N ARG A 29 3.13 -16.63 0.98
CA ARG A 29 2.82 -15.71 2.08
C ARG A 29 3.17 -14.26 1.73
N VAL A 30 2.93 -13.88 0.48
CA VAL A 30 3.09 -12.51 0.00
C VAL A 30 1.72 -11.82 0.05
N THR A 31 1.63 -10.66 0.68
CA THR A 31 0.36 -9.92 0.89
C THR A 31 0.58 -8.44 0.61
N VAL A 32 -0.50 -7.69 0.37
CA VAL A 32 -0.41 -6.24 0.08
C VAL A 32 -1.40 -5.44 0.92
N SER A 33 -1.04 -4.23 1.33
CA SER A 33 -2.00 -3.28 1.86
C SER A 33 -1.69 -1.86 1.45
N GLY A 34 -2.66 -0.98 1.62
CA GLY A 34 -2.41 0.44 1.47
C GLY A 34 -3.54 1.30 1.98
N ILE A 35 -3.28 2.61 2.01
CA ILE A 35 -4.25 3.64 2.39
C ILE A 35 -4.54 4.58 1.22
N SER A 36 -5.78 5.05 1.06
CA SER A 36 -6.14 6.07 0.08
C SER A 36 -5.79 5.63 -1.35
N ALA A 37 -5.04 6.42 -2.12
CA ALA A 37 -4.48 5.99 -3.41
C ALA A 37 -3.70 4.66 -3.31
N GLY A 38 -2.98 4.42 -2.21
CA GLY A 38 -2.31 3.15 -1.94
C GLY A 38 -3.27 2.00 -1.71
N ALA A 39 -4.47 2.26 -1.18
CA ALA A 39 -5.53 1.26 -1.04
C ALA A 39 -6.13 0.89 -2.41
N HIS A 40 -6.33 1.87 -3.29
CA HIS A 40 -6.71 1.58 -4.68
C HIS A 40 -5.65 0.75 -5.40
N MET A 41 -4.36 1.11 -5.26
CA MET A 41 -3.27 0.33 -5.85
C MET A 41 -3.15 -1.07 -5.24
N ALA A 42 -3.32 -1.22 -3.93
CA ALA A 42 -3.35 -2.54 -3.27
C ALA A 42 -4.47 -3.43 -3.83
N HIS A 43 -5.66 -2.85 -4.04
CA HIS A 43 -6.78 -3.55 -4.67
C HIS A 43 -6.44 -3.95 -6.12
N GLN A 44 -5.84 -3.04 -6.90
CA GLN A 44 -5.40 -3.29 -8.28
C GLN A 44 -4.37 -4.40 -8.36
N LEU A 45 -3.33 -4.38 -7.52
CA LEU A 45 -2.30 -5.41 -7.46
C LEU A 45 -2.89 -6.76 -7.07
N HIS A 46 -3.75 -6.80 -6.05
CA HIS A 46 -4.37 -8.04 -5.57
C HIS A 46 -5.20 -8.71 -6.67
N ILE A 47 -5.97 -7.94 -7.45
CA ILE A 47 -6.76 -8.47 -8.58
C ILE A 47 -5.88 -8.83 -9.78
N ALA A 48 -5.00 -7.92 -10.21
CA ALA A 48 -4.22 -8.11 -11.44
C ALA A 48 -3.15 -9.19 -11.30
N TYR A 49 -2.62 -9.38 -10.10
CA TYR A 49 -1.60 -10.35 -9.73
C TYR A 49 -2.07 -11.27 -8.60
N SER A 50 -3.31 -11.75 -8.68
CA SER A 50 -3.86 -12.73 -7.71
C SER A 50 -3.07 -14.05 -7.68
N ASP A 51 -2.19 -14.32 -8.65
CA ASP A 51 -1.22 -15.42 -8.63
C ASP A 51 0.02 -15.14 -7.76
N ARG A 52 0.16 -13.93 -7.21
CA ARG A 52 1.32 -13.47 -6.42
C ARG A 52 0.99 -13.02 -5.02
N PHE A 53 -0.24 -12.54 -4.79
CA PHE A 53 -0.69 -12.07 -3.49
C PHE A 53 -1.69 -13.09 -2.92
N SER A 54 -1.56 -13.37 -1.63
CA SER A 54 -2.37 -14.32 -0.84
C SER A 54 -3.39 -13.61 0.07
N GLY A 55 -3.67 -12.34 -0.23
CA GLY A 55 -4.55 -11.49 0.57
C GLY A 55 -4.19 -10.01 0.56
N ALA A 56 -5.16 -9.18 0.95
CA ALA A 56 -5.02 -7.72 0.91
C ALA A 56 -5.66 -6.94 2.07
N GLY A 57 -5.05 -5.82 2.44
CA GLY A 57 -5.57 -4.83 3.38
C GLY A 57 -5.93 -3.51 2.67
N ILE A 58 -7.18 -3.07 2.74
CA ILE A 58 -7.68 -1.87 2.03
C ILE A 58 -8.14 -0.83 3.06
N ILE A 59 -7.40 0.26 3.21
CA ILE A 59 -7.69 1.30 4.21
C ILE A 59 -8.17 2.55 3.49
N SER A 60 -9.43 2.94 3.67
CA SER A 60 -10.00 4.13 3.03
C SER A 60 -9.72 4.19 1.51
N GLY A 61 -9.99 3.09 0.81
CA GLY A 61 -9.92 2.99 -0.66
C GLY A 61 -11.29 2.73 -1.29
N GLY A 62 -11.32 2.49 -2.60
CA GLY A 62 -12.53 2.15 -3.37
C GLY A 62 -12.37 0.90 -4.25
N PRO A 63 -13.40 0.57 -5.05
CA PRO A 63 -13.39 -0.62 -5.89
C PRO A 63 -12.39 -0.50 -7.04
N TYR A 64 -11.92 -1.65 -7.52
CA TYR A 64 -11.08 -1.76 -8.70
C TYR A 64 -11.71 -1.10 -9.93
N ASN A 65 -10.89 -0.39 -10.71
CA ASN A 65 -11.30 0.39 -11.88
C ASN A 65 -12.42 1.42 -11.61
N CYS A 66 -12.53 1.94 -10.38
CA CYS A 66 -13.56 2.95 -10.10
C CYS A 66 -13.40 4.20 -10.98
N ALA A 67 -12.17 4.71 -11.12
CA ALA A 67 -11.91 5.95 -11.83
C ALA A 67 -12.07 5.85 -13.35
N ASP A 68 -12.10 4.64 -13.91
CA ASP A 68 -12.27 4.38 -15.35
C ASP A 68 -11.41 5.29 -16.24
N ASN A 69 -10.10 5.34 -15.94
CA ASN A 69 -9.13 6.14 -16.70
C ASN A 69 -9.49 7.65 -16.78
N SER A 70 -10.12 8.19 -15.74
CA SER A 70 -10.64 9.55 -15.72
C SER A 70 -10.47 10.20 -14.34
N LEU A 71 -9.62 11.23 -14.27
CA LEU A 71 -9.47 12.04 -13.06
C LEU A 71 -10.80 12.69 -12.62
N LEU A 72 -11.66 13.08 -13.57
CA LEU A 72 -12.97 13.65 -13.25
C LEU A 72 -13.88 12.61 -12.61
N THR A 73 -13.85 11.36 -13.09
CA THR A 73 -14.60 10.25 -12.48
C THR A 73 -14.02 9.93 -11.11
N ALA A 74 -12.69 9.86 -10.99
CA ALA A 74 -11.97 9.65 -9.74
C ALA A 74 -12.45 10.62 -8.64
N MET A 75 -12.43 11.92 -8.94
CA MET A 75 -12.79 12.97 -7.97
C MET A 75 -14.29 12.98 -7.61
N ASN A 76 -15.18 12.69 -8.57
CA ASN A 76 -16.62 12.84 -8.37
C ASN A 76 -17.30 11.56 -7.88
N GLN A 77 -16.94 10.41 -8.44
CA GLN A 77 -17.62 9.12 -8.24
C GLN A 77 -16.89 8.22 -7.23
N CYS A 78 -15.56 8.36 -7.12
CA CYS A 78 -14.71 7.40 -6.42
C CYS A 78 -14.06 7.95 -5.16
N MET A 79 -14.50 9.12 -4.71
CA MET A 79 -14.05 9.73 -3.47
C MET A 79 -15.25 10.01 -2.57
N MET A 80 -15.90 11.14 -2.76
CA MET A 80 -16.96 11.64 -1.86
C MET A 80 -18.38 11.30 -2.33
N ASN A 81 -18.54 10.38 -3.29
CA ASN A 81 -19.86 10.00 -3.79
C ASN A 81 -20.71 9.41 -2.65
N THR A 82 -21.88 9.97 -2.43
CA THR A 82 -22.88 9.48 -1.46
C THR A 82 -24.26 9.35 -2.09
N ASP A 83 -24.38 9.64 -3.40
CA ASP A 83 -25.66 9.84 -4.08
C ASP A 83 -26.11 8.57 -4.82
N GLU A 84 -25.20 7.88 -5.50
CA GLU A 84 -25.53 6.73 -6.35
C GLU A 84 -24.58 5.55 -6.12
N PRO A 85 -25.09 4.31 -6.01
CA PRO A 85 -24.25 3.11 -5.92
C PRO A 85 -23.32 2.96 -7.12
N LEU A 86 -22.09 2.51 -6.88
CA LEU A 86 -21.16 2.17 -7.94
C LEU A 86 -21.57 0.86 -8.64
N PRO A 87 -21.28 0.69 -9.95
CA PRO A 87 -21.69 -0.47 -10.74
C PRO A 87 -20.81 -1.71 -10.47
N VAL A 88 -20.86 -2.23 -9.25
CA VAL A 88 -19.98 -3.32 -8.79
C VAL A 88 -20.16 -4.61 -9.59
N THR A 89 -21.38 -4.92 -10.04
CA THR A 89 -21.65 -6.11 -10.85
C THR A 89 -20.94 -6.04 -12.21
N GLU A 90 -20.97 -4.87 -12.84
CA GLU A 90 -20.28 -4.60 -14.10
C GLU A 90 -18.75 -4.62 -13.91
N MET A 91 -18.24 -4.06 -12.81
CA MET A 91 -16.83 -4.12 -12.44
C MET A 91 -16.36 -5.58 -12.28
N ALA A 92 -17.13 -6.41 -11.57
CA ALA A 92 -16.82 -7.83 -11.41
C ALA A 92 -16.82 -8.59 -12.74
N ALA A 93 -17.78 -8.30 -13.62
CA ALA A 93 -17.82 -8.89 -14.96
C ALA A 93 -16.60 -8.47 -15.81
N ALA A 94 -16.18 -7.21 -15.72
CA ALA A 94 -15.01 -6.70 -16.42
C ALA A 94 -13.71 -7.38 -15.94
N ILE A 95 -13.56 -7.61 -14.64
CA ILE A 95 -12.42 -8.37 -14.07
C ILE A 95 -12.40 -9.79 -14.64
N ARG A 96 -13.53 -10.50 -14.62
CA ARG A 96 -13.61 -11.87 -15.17
C ARG A 96 -13.27 -11.90 -16.67
N GLN A 97 -13.76 -10.92 -17.42
CA GLN A 97 -13.44 -10.79 -18.85
C GLN A 97 -11.94 -10.53 -19.09
N ALA A 98 -11.34 -9.63 -18.30
CA ALA A 98 -9.92 -9.31 -18.41
C ALA A 98 -9.01 -10.48 -18.00
N GLY A 99 -9.39 -11.25 -16.98
CA GLY A 99 -8.75 -12.51 -16.61
C GLY A 99 -8.83 -13.56 -17.72
N ALA A 100 -10.03 -13.78 -18.29
CA ALA A 100 -10.20 -14.69 -19.44
C ALA A 100 -9.42 -14.27 -20.69
N ALA A 101 -9.15 -12.96 -20.84
CA ALA A 101 -8.32 -12.41 -21.91
C ALA A 101 -6.81 -12.44 -21.60
N GLY A 102 -6.40 -12.89 -20.41
CA GLY A 102 -4.99 -12.95 -19.99
C GLY A 102 -4.37 -11.60 -19.66
N ARG A 103 -5.18 -10.54 -19.47
CA ARG A 103 -4.69 -9.20 -19.05
C ARG A 103 -4.53 -9.09 -17.53
N LEU A 104 -5.22 -9.96 -16.80
CA LEU A 104 -5.11 -10.15 -15.34
C LEU A 104 -4.76 -11.61 -15.07
N ALA A 105 -4.30 -11.88 -13.84
CA ALA A 105 -4.34 -13.22 -13.29
C ALA A 105 -5.76 -13.81 -13.30
N ASP A 106 -5.88 -15.12 -13.17
CA ASP A 106 -7.18 -15.76 -13.03
C ASP A 106 -7.84 -15.29 -11.72
N PRO A 107 -9.03 -14.66 -11.76
CA PRO A 107 -9.71 -14.22 -10.54
C PRO A 107 -10.08 -15.38 -9.60
N GLU A 108 -10.10 -16.63 -10.07
CA GLU A 108 -10.33 -17.79 -9.20
C GLU A 108 -9.21 -18.00 -8.18
N ASN A 109 -8.00 -17.45 -8.41
CA ASN A 109 -6.93 -17.43 -7.41
C ASN A 109 -7.32 -16.67 -6.13
N LEU A 110 -8.30 -15.76 -6.19
CA LEU A 110 -8.75 -15.00 -5.02
C LEU A 110 -9.58 -15.86 -4.03
N SER A 111 -10.00 -17.06 -4.43
CA SER A 111 -11.06 -17.81 -3.72
C SER A 111 -10.69 -18.26 -2.31
N ASP A 112 -9.41 -18.38 -1.98
CA ASP A 112 -8.86 -18.70 -0.66
C ASP A 112 -8.11 -17.53 0.00
N ASP A 113 -8.16 -16.35 -0.62
CA ASP A 113 -7.53 -15.15 -0.07
C ASP A 113 -8.36 -14.53 1.05
N ARG A 114 -7.66 -13.86 1.96
CA ARG A 114 -8.25 -13.05 3.02
C ARG A 114 -8.15 -11.58 2.68
N VAL A 115 -9.24 -10.85 2.88
CA VAL A 115 -9.27 -9.39 2.69
C VAL A 115 -9.74 -8.70 3.96
N TRP A 116 -8.98 -7.69 4.38
CA TRP A 116 -9.31 -6.82 5.49
C TRP A 116 -9.56 -5.40 4.97
N LEU A 117 -10.68 -4.79 5.33
CA LEU A 117 -11.09 -3.47 4.88
C LEU A 117 -11.36 -2.58 6.08
N PHE A 118 -10.87 -1.35 6.03
CA PHE A 118 -11.08 -0.33 7.05
C PHE A 118 -11.60 0.97 6.46
N HIS A 119 -12.62 1.52 7.10
CA HIS A 119 -13.11 2.88 6.85
C HIS A 119 -13.37 3.60 8.17
N GLY A 120 -12.83 4.81 8.31
CA GLY A 120 -13.10 5.65 9.46
C GLY A 120 -14.50 6.26 9.39
N THR A 121 -15.26 6.21 10.48
CA THR A 121 -16.61 6.78 10.54
C THR A 121 -16.71 8.28 10.22
N GLN A 122 -15.58 9.01 10.24
CA GLN A 122 -15.48 10.43 9.91
C GLN A 122 -14.57 10.71 8.71
N ASP A 123 -14.23 9.71 7.89
CA ASP A 123 -13.37 9.89 6.71
C ASP A 123 -13.98 10.95 5.77
N SER A 124 -13.26 12.07 5.64
CA SER A 124 -13.69 13.23 4.86
C SER A 124 -13.21 13.23 3.40
N LYS A 125 -12.59 12.14 2.92
CA LYS A 125 -12.06 12.02 1.56
C LYS A 125 -12.64 10.87 0.78
N ILE A 126 -12.87 9.73 1.43
CA ILE A 126 -13.50 8.57 0.82
C ILE A 126 -14.77 8.27 1.60
N SER A 127 -15.91 8.25 0.91
CA SER A 127 -17.18 7.96 1.56
C SER A 127 -17.31 6.48 1.93
N ALA A 128 -18.13 6.19 2.93
CA ALA A 128 -18.48 4.82 3.28
C ALA A 128 -19.12 4.05 2.11
N GLN A 129 -19.85 4.75 1.21
CA GLN A 129 -20.44 4.13 0.02
C GLN A 129 -19.37 3.66 -0.97
N VAL A 130 -18.36 4.50 -1.24
CA VAL A 130 -17.25 4.14 -2.12
C VAL A 130 -16.44 2.99 -1.50
N HIS A 131 -16.14 3.06 -0.21
CA HIS A 131 -15.38 2.00 0.45
C HIS A 131 -16.15 0.68 0.52
N GLY A 132 -17.44 0.74 0.84
CA GLY A 132 -18.33 -0.42 0.87
C GLY A 132 -18.45 -1.11 -0.49
N ALA A 133 -18.40 -0.36 -1.60
CA ALA A 133 -18.38 -0.94 -2.94
C ALA A 133 -17.12 -1.78 -3.21
N ALA A 134 -15.98 -1.49 -2.56
CA ALA A 134 -14.80 -2.34 -2.63
C ALA A 134 -15.04 -3.70 -1.95
N ALA A 135 -15.67 -3.70 -0.77
CA ALA A 135 -16.03 -4.93 -0.08
C ALA A 135 -17.08 -5.74 -0.87
N GLU A 136 -18.08 -5.07 -1.44
CA GLU A 136 -19.08 -5.69 -2.31
C GLU A 136 -18.41 -6.33 -3.53
N LEU A 137 -17.43 -5.65 -4.15
CA LEU A 137 -16.70 -6.20 -5.28
C LEU A 137 -15.93 -7.47 -4.90
N TYR A 138 -15.22 -7.47 -3.77
CA TYR A 138 -14.55 -8.68 -3.28
C TYR A 138 -15.50 -9.84 -3.02
N SER A 139 -16.73 -9.58 -2.55
CA SER A 139 -17.73 -10.64 -2.32
C SER A 139 -18.14 -11.40 -3.59
N GLY A 140 -17.87 -10.84 -4.76
CA GLY A 140 -18.04 -11.51 -6.05
C GLY A 140 -16.98 -12.58 -6.38
N PHE A 141 -15.90 -12.64 -5.60
CA PHE A 141 -14.74 -13.52 -5.83
C PHE A 141 -14.33 -14.31 -4.58
N ILE A 142 -14.57 -13.75 -3.39
CA ILE A 142 -14.08 -14.26 -2.11
C ILE A 142 -15.28 -14.61 -1.21
N PRO A 143 -15.28 -15.80 -0.56
CA PRO A 143 -16.25 -16.15 0.47
C PRO A 143 -16.36 -15.08 1.57
N ALA A 144 -17.58 -14.80 2.02
CA ALA A 144 -17.86 -13.73 2.97
C ALA A 144 -17.10 -13.88 4.30
N GLU A 145 -16.83 -15.10 4.74
CA GLU A 145 -16.05 -15.39 5.95
C GLU A 145 -14.56 -15.01 5.86
N GLN A 146 -14.06 -14.75 4.65
CA GLN A 146 -12.68 -14.32 4.39
C GLN A 146 -12.58 -12.80 4.14
N ILE A 147 -13.70 -12.08 4.23
CA ILE A 147 -13.76 -10.63 4.14
C ILE A 147 -14.09 -10.04 5.51
N ARG A 148 -13.17 -9.24 6.07
CA ARG A 148 -13.39 -8.50 7.32
C ARG A 148 -13.50 -7.02 7.03
N GLN A 149 -14.61 -6.40 7.44
CA GLN A 149 -14.82 -4.96 7.38
C GLN A 149 -14.74 -4.37 8.79
N VAL A 150 -14.07 -3.23 8.92
CA VAL A 150 -13.96 -2.44 10.14
C VAL A 150 -14.41 -1.01 9.81
N ASP A 151 -15.59 -0.63 10.28
CA ASP A 151 -16.29 0.61 9.92
C ASP A 151 -16.85 1.36 11.13
N ASP A 152 -16.42 0.99 12.34
CA ASP A 152 -16.92 1.51 13.62
C ASP A 152 -15.90 2.37 14.38
N VAL A 153 -14.70 2.53 13.83
CA VAL A 153 -13.63 3.34 14.43
C VAL A 153 -13.82 4.82 14.07
N VAL A 154 -13.68 5.69 15.07
CA VAL A 154 -13.72 7.14 14.86
C VAL A 154 -12.37 7.60 14.32
N ALA A 155 -12.29 7.75 13.00
CA ALA A 155 -11.13 8.28 12.29
C ALA A 155 -11.58 9.16 11.11
N ASP A 156 -10.85 10.25 10.85
CA ASP A 156 -10.90 10.95 9.56
C ASP A 156 -9.98 10.21 8.56
N HIS A 157 -9.61 10.83 7.44
CA HIS A 157 -8.78 10.23 6.40
C HIS A 157 -7.29 10.17 6.80
N VAL A 158 -6.98 9.28 7.75
CA VAL A 158 -5.64 9.02 8.29
C VAL A 158 -5.42 7.52 8.42
N PHE A 159 -4.16 7.09 8.42
CA PHE A 159 -3.83 5.72 8.81
C PHE A 159 -4.08 5.55 10.31
N PRO A 160 -4.94 4.62 10.74
CA PRO A 160 -5.25 4.46 12.15
C PRO A 160 -4.16 3.63 12.84
N ALA A 161 -3.41 4.29 13.72
CA ALA A 161 -2.37 3.67 14.52
C ALA A 161 -2.72 3.75 16.01
N LYS A 162 -2.00 2.95 16.81
CA LYS A 162 -2.13 2.95 18.27
C LYS A 162 -0.89 3.56 18.92
N GLY A 163 -1.08 4.63 19.68
CA GLY A 163 -0.04 5.34 20.44
C GLY A 163 0.97 6.09 19.57
N ARG A 164 0.65 6.35 18.30
CA ARG A 164 1.53 6.97 17.29
C ARG A 164 0.72 7.86 16.36
N GLY A 165 1.33 8.92 15.83
CA GLY A 165 0.67 9.84 14.91
C GLY A 165 0.07 11.07 15.59
N GLN A 166 -0.77 11.79 14.83
CA GLN A 166 -1.50 12.99 15.27
C GLN A 166 -2.90 12.63 15.78
N GLY A 167 -3.80 13.59 15.99
CA GLY A 167 -5.18 13.26 16.36
C GLY A 167 -5.87 12.41 15.28
N CYS A 168 -6.64 11.40 15.70
CA CYS A 168 -7.34 10.50 14.75
C CYS A 168 -8.36 11.21 13.84
N THR A 169 -8.83 12.40 14.22
CA THR A 169 -9.70 13.27 13.42
C THR A 169 -8.96 14.52 12.89
N GLU A 170 -7.63 14.47 12.87
CA GLU A 170 -6.78 15.55 12.37
C GLU A 170 -6.09 15.10 11.08
N MET A 171 -6.67 15.44 9.93
CA MET A 171 -6.09 15.13 8.62
C MET A 171 -4.88 16.04 8.31
N VAL A 172 -3.79 15.82 9.01
CA VAL A 172 -2.52 16.56 8.89
C VAL A 172 -1.35 15.60 8.66
N SER A 173 -0.28 16.08 8.01
CA SER A 173 0.94 15.30 7.80
C SER A 173 1.49 14.71 9.11
N PRO A 174 1.91 13.43 9.15
CA PRO A 174 2.10 12.51 8.02
C PRO A 174 0.86 11.70 7.63
N PHE A 175 -0.33 12.13 8.04
CA PHE A 175 -1.62 11.44 7.83
C PHE A 175 -1.65 10.04 8.48
N VAL A 176 -1.00 9.94 9.65
CA VAL A 176 -1.11 8.82 10.57
C VAL A 176 -1.71 9.39 11.85
N GLY A 177 -2.78 8.78 12.34
CA GLY A 177 -3.53 9.23 13.51
C GLY A 177 -3.45 8.21 14.65
N ASP A 178 -3.26 8.70 15.88
CA ASP A 178 -3.41 7.91 17.10
C ASP A 178 -4.90 7.73 17.38
N CYS A 179 -5.42 6.60 16.92
CA CYS A 179 -6.83 6.22 16.94
C CYS A 179 -7.17 5.26 18.08
N ASP A 180 -6.20 4.96 18.97
CA ASP A 180 -6.24 3.83 19.90
C ASP A 180 -6.61 2.49 19.20
N PHE A 181 -6.30 2.41 17.91
CA PHE A 181 -6.66 1.30 17.03
C PHE A 181 -5.42 0.86 16.25
N ASP A 182 -5.04 -0.41 16.40
CA ASP A 182 -3.84 -0.98 15.77
C ASP A 182 -4.21 -1.59 14.42
N ALA A 183 -4.39 -0.75 13.40
CA ALA A 183 -4.80 -1.24 12.07
C ALA A 183 -3.75 -2.17 11.46
N ALA A 184 -2.46 -1.84 11.58
CA ALA A 184 -1.37 -2.68 11.10
C ALA A 184 -1.41 -4.08 11.76
N GLY A 185 -1.63 -4.15 13.06
CA GLY A 185 -1.77 -5.41 13.77
C GLY A 185 -3.01 -6.22 13.40
N GLU A 186 -4.19 -5.57 13.37
CA GLU A 186 -5.46 -6.21 13.01
C GLU A 186 -5.45 -6.75 11.59
N LEU A 187 -4.92 -5.98 10.63
CA LEU A 187 -4.86 -6.40 9.23
C LEU A 187 -3.83 -7.51 9.05
N LEU A 188 -2.62 -7.41 9.62
CA LEU A 188 -1.62 -8.46 9.48
C LEU A 188 -2.08 -9.77 10.13
N SER A 189 -2.74 -9.69 11.29
CA SER A 189 -3.30 -10.86 11.97
C SER A 189 -4.46 -11.51 11.22
N TRP A 190 -5.22 -10.72 10.45
CA TRP A 190 -6.26 -11.25 9.57
C TRP A 190 -5.65 -11.98 8.37
N LEU A 191 -4.66 -11.36 7.73
CA LEU A 191 -4.00 -11.91 6.53
C LEU A 191 -3.13 -13.13 6.87
N HIS A 192 -2.50 -13.14 8.04
CA HIS A 192 -1.65 -14.23 8.53
C HIS A 192 -2.20 -14.77 9.86
N PRO A 193 -3.14 -15.73 9.84
CA PRO A 193 -3.70 -16.27 11.08
C PRO A 193 -2.63 -16.83 12.02
N GLY A 194 -2.68 -16.45 13.29
CA GLY A 194 -1.78 -16.97 14.33
C GLY A 194 -0.53 -16.13 14.59
N LEU A 195 -0.50 -14.85 14.18
CA LEU A 195 0.58 -13.93 14.57
C LEU A 195 0.66 -13.76 16.08
N THR A 196 1.89 -13.56 16.55
CA THR A 196 2.23 -13.18 17.92
C THR A 196 2.23 -11.67 18.03
N ALA A 197 1.58 -11.14 19.07
CA ALA A 197 1.61 -9.70 19.36
C ALA A 197 3.06 -9.22 19.58
N PRO A 198 3.41 -8.00 19.15
CA PRO A 198 4.76 -7.48 19.25
C PRO A 198 5.23 -7.35 20.70
N GLY A 199 6.53 -7.63 20.91
CA GLY A 199 7.21 -7.51 22.19
C GLY A 199 7.93 -6.18 22.36
N ASP A 200 9.26 -6.25 22.54
CA ASP A 200 10.14 -5.08 22.66
C ASP A 200 10.28 -4.32 21.32
N GLU A 201 11.08 -3.24 21.32
CA GLU A 201 11.36 -2.43 20.12
C GLU A 201 11.93 -3.29 18.97
N PRO A 202 11.56 -2.98 17.70
CA PRO A 202 12.05 -3.71 16.54
C PRO A 202 13.58 -3.65 16.42
N GLU A 203 14.23 -4.82 16.31
CA GLU A 203 15.69 -4.94 16.14
C GLU A 203 16.13 -5.06 14.68
N GLY A 204 15.17 -5.23 13.75
CA GLY A 204 15.42 -5.32 12.32
C GLY A 204 15.92 -4.01 11.70
N GLU A 205 16.32 -4.09 10.43
CA GLU A 205 16.91 -2.97 9.71
C GLU A 205 15.93 -2.39 8.69
N LEU A 206 15.79 -1.05 8.68
CA LEU A 206 15.14 -0.33 7.60
C LEU A 206 16.18 0.08 6.56
N LEU A 207 16.14 -0.56 5.40
CA LEU A 207 17.08 -0.39 4.31
C LEU A 207 16.46 0.45 3.20
N GLU A 208 17.19 1.45 2.70
CA GLU A 208 16.87 2.08 1.42
C GLU A 208 17.54 1.28 0.29
N VAL A 209 16.73 0.81 -0.65
CA VAL A 209 17.14 -0.07 -1.75
C VAL A 209 16.71 0.50 -3.09
N SER A 210 17.38 0.11 -4.16
CA SER A 210 16.98 0.47 -5.52
C SER A 210 15.67 -0.21 -5.92
N LEU A 211 14.84 0.49 -6.70
CA LEU A 211 13.62 0.00 -7.34
C LEU A 211 13.82 -0.03 -8.87
N PRO A 212 14.25 -1.16 -9.44
CA PRO A 212 14.51 -1.25 -10.88
C PRO A 212 13.25 -1.01 -11.71
N GLY A 213 13.38 -0.21 -12.79
CA GLY A 213 12.28 0.11 -13.71
C GLY A 213 11.34 1.22 -13.23
N ALA A 214 11.63 1.85 -12.09
CA ALA A 214 10.81 2.90 -11.50
C ALA A 214 10.67 4.18 -12.35
N GLU A 215 11.75 4.60 -13.02
CA GLU A 215 11.80 5.85 -13.82
C GLU A 215 10.69 5.88 -14.90
N ASP A 216 10.50 4.76 -15.60
CA ASP A 216 9.49 4.63 -16.66
C ASP A 216 8.04 4.50 -16.11
N ALA A 217 7.86 4.48 -14.79
CA ALA A 217 6.58 4.21 -14.12
C ALA A 217 6.13 5.33 -13.16
N ASP A 218 6.75 6.51 -13.22
CA ASP A 218 6.51 7.62 -12.29
C ASP A 218 6.67 7.21 -10.81
N LEU A 219 7.61 6.30 -10.55
CA LEU A 219 8.00 5.85 -9.21
C LEU A 219 9.38 6.39 -8.86
N MET A 220 9.66 6.56 -7.57
CA MET A 220 11.02 6.87 -7.15
C MET A 220 11.94 5.67 -7.42
N GLU A 221 13.17 5.94 -7.86
CA GLU A 221 14.21 4.91 -8.07
C GLU A 221 14.63 4.19 -6.79
N THR A 222 14.20 4.68 -5.62
CA THR A 222 14.45 4.04 -4.33
C THR A 222 13.16 3.66 -3.62
N ALA A 223 13.24 2.58 -2.85
CA ALA A 223 12.19 2.07 -1.99
C ALA A 223 12.80 1.70 -0.63
N TYR A 224 11.96 1.42 0.36
CA TYR A 224 12.41 0.94 1.66
C TYR A 224 12.02 -0.52 1.88
N LEU A 225 12.92 -1.29 2.48
CA LEU A 225 12.66 -2.62 3.02
C LEU A 225 12.91 -2.62 4.51
N TYR A 226 11.92 -3.03 5.30
CA TYR A 226 12.18 -3.44 6.68
C TYR A 226 12.43 -4.94 6.70
N VAL A 227 13.62 -5.33 7.14
CA VAL A 227 14.04 -6.73 7.21
C VAL A 227 14.13 -7.15 8.69
N PRO A 228 13.22 -8.00 9.17
CA PRO A 228 13.29 -8.53 10.53
C PRO A 228 14.63 -9.22 10.81
N SER A 229 15.05 -9.22 12.08
CA SER A 229 16.34 -9.77 12.46
C SER A 229 16.50 -11.26 12.09
N ALA A 230 15.41 -12.04 12.13
CA ALA A 230 15.40 -13.45 11.72
C ALA A 230 15.54 -13.62 10.20
N CYS A 231 14.84 -12.79 9.43
CA CYS A 231 14.93 -12.79 7.96
C CYS A 231 16.34 -12.43 7.49
N ALA A 232 16.99 -11.48 8.16
CA ALA A 232 18.39 -11.12 7.89
C ALA A 232 19.37 -12.30 8.16
N ARG A 233 18.99 -13.27 9.00
CA ARG A 233 19.76 -14.51 9.25
C ARG A 233 19.43 -15.64 8.26
N GLY A 234 18.50 -15.43 7.33
CA GLY A 234 18.12 -16.40 6.30
C GLY A 234 16.95 -17.30 6.65
N GLU A 235 16.22 -17.02 7.74
CA GLU A 235 14.98 -17.73 8.05
C GLU A 235 13.92 -17.52 6.95
N PRO A 236 13.03 -18.50 6.71
CA PRO A 236 11.90 -18.32 5.80
C PRO A 236 10.95 -17.24 6.32
N CYS A 237 10.65 -16.24 5.50
CA CYS A 237 9.86 -15.08 5.88
C CYS A 237 8.67 -14.86 4.96
N ALA A 238 7.60 -14.28 5.52
CA ALA A 238 6.53 -13.70 4.73
C ALA A 238 6.97 -12.35 4.15
N LEU A 239 6.21 -11.83 3.19
CA LEU A 239 6.40 -10.49 2.65
C LEU A 239 5.07 -9.72 2.68
N HIS A 240 5.10 -8.49 3.14
CA HIS A 240 3.98 -7.58 3.06
C HIS A 240 4.36 -6.29 2.34
N LEU A 241 3.72 -6.02 1.22
CA LEU A 241 3.86 -4.78 0.46
C LEU A 241 2.94 -3.71 1.06
N VAL A 242 3.49 -2.59 1.51
CA VAL A 242 2.74 -1.50 2.15
C VAL A 242 2.79 -0.25 1.28
N LEU A 243 1.62 0.21 0.85
CA LEU A 243 1.48 1.32 -0.09
C LEU A 243 0.95 2.57 0.61
N HIS A 244 1.77 3.61 0.64
CA HIS A 244 1.42 4.90 1.23
C HIS A 244 0.27 5.58 0.46
N GLY A 245 -0.44 6.51 1.09
CA GLY A 245 -1.44 7.35 0.44
C GLY A 245 -0.83 8.56 -0.29
N CYS A 246 -1.70 9.38 -0.87
CA CYS A 246 -1.29 10.67 -1.41
C CYS A 246 -0.61 11.53 -0.32
N ALA A 247 0.45 12.24 -0.69
CA ALA A 247 1.26 13.11 0.17
C ALA A 247 1.92 12.37 1.36
N GLN A 248 2.08 11.05 1.26
CA GLN A 248 2.77 10.21 2.25
C GLN A 248 4.04 9.53 1.72
N SER A 249 4.50 9.90 0.52
CA SER A 249 5.79 9.42 0.00
C SER A 249 6.96 9.89 0.88
N ALA A 250 8.07 9.17 0.83
CA ALA A 250 9.28 9.50 1.58
C ALA A 250 9.85 10.88 1.20
N GLU A 251 9.65 11.31 -0.05
CA GLU A 251 9.96 12.66 -0.53
C GLU A 251 9.14 13.74 0.21
N THR A 252 7.97 13.39 0.74
CA THR A 252 7.05 14.33 1.41
C THR A 252 7.16 14.28 2.93
N VAL A 253 7.23 13.08 3.51
CA VAL A 253 7.13 12.88 4.97
C VAL A 253 8.35 12.15 5.56
N GLY A 254 9.39 11.90 4.77
CA GLY A 254 10.49 11.02 5.18
C GLY A 254 9.98 9.62 5.51
N THR A 255 10.57 8.99 6.52
CA THR A 255 10.16 7.66 6.99
C THR A 255 8.97 7.69 7.96
N ALA A 256 8.34 8.85 8.19
CA ALA A 256 7.29 9.00 9.21
C ALA A 256 6.09 8.06 8.97
N PHE A 257 5.67 7.84 7.73
CA PHE A 257 4.62 6.85 7.43
C PHE A 257 5.05 5.44 7.80
N ILE A 258 6.28 5.04 7.45
CA ILE A 258 6.85 3.72 7.73
C ILE A 258 6.92 3.47 9.25
N GLU A 259 7.44 4.45 10.00
CA GLU A 259 7.72 4.31 11.43
C GLU A 259 6.47 4.45 12.30
N GLN A 260 5.48 5.23 11.89
CA GLN A 260 4.34 5.58 12.74
C GLN A 260 3.11 4.68 12.54
N THR A 261 2.99 4.01 11.39
CA THR A 261 1.85 3.13 11.06
C THR A 261 1.77 1.88 11.93
N GLY A 262 2.86 1.49 12.59
CA GLY A 262 2.88 0.36 13.53
C GLY A 262 3.15 -0.99 12.88
N TYR A 263 3.50 -1.06 11.59
CA TYR A 263 3.86 -2.32 10.93
C TYR A 263 5.15 -2.94 11.47
N LEU A 264 6.19 -2.12 11.73
CA LEU A 264 7.55 -2.65 12.02
C LEU A 264 7.59 -3.60 13.23
N PRO A 265 6.96 -3.28 14.39
CA PRO A 265 6.95 -4.21 15.52
C PRO A 265 6.25 -5.53 15.23
N TRP A 266 5.14 -5.51 14.48
CA TRP A 266 4.44 -6.73 14.07
C TRP A 266 5.26 -7.58 13.11
N ALA A 267 5.96 -6.92 12.17
CA ALA A 267 6.87 -7.57 11.25
C ALA A 267 8.05 -8.24 11.97
N GLU A 268 8.67 -7.55 12.94
CA GLU A 268 9.78 -8.11 13.73
C GLU A 268 9.37 -9.36 14.49
N ALA A 269 8.21 -9.32 15.15
CA ALA A 269 7.75 -10.43 15.98
C ALA A 269 7.30 -11.67 15.19
N ASN A 270 7.15 -11.56 13.86
CA ASN A 270 6.47 -12.57 13.04
C ASN A 270 7.18 -12.90 11.73
N ASP A 271 8.45 -12.51 11.58
CA ASP A 271 9.28 -12.83 10.42
C ASP A 271 8.61 -12.40 9.10
N ILE A 272 8.10 -11.16 9.08
CA ILE A 272 7.44 -10.56 7.91
C ILE A 272 8.32 -9.43 7.39
N VAL A 273 8.90 -9.60 6.20
CA VAL A 273 9.59 -8.51 5.51
C VAL A 273 8.55 -7.50 5.04
N LEU A 274 8.81 -6.21 5.21
CA LEU A 274 7.92 -5.15 4.74
C LEU A 274 8.57 -4.41 3.59
N ALA A 275 7.83 -4.19 2.51
CA ALA A 275 8.28 -3.43 1.36
C ALA A 275 7.46 -2.14 1.21
N PHE A 276 8.15 -1.01 1.09
CA PHE A 276 7.56 0.33 1.00
C PHE A 276 8.09 1.04 -0.26
N PRO A 277 7.54 0.73 -1.44
CA PRO A 277 7.86 1.46 -2.66
C PRO A 277 7.32 2.89 -2.56
N GLN A 278 7.89 3.79 -3.36
CA GLN A 278 7.57 5.23 -3.29
C GLN A 278 7.19 5.77 -4.67
N VAL A 279 6.18 6.64 -4.71
CA VAL A 279 5.74 7.34 -5.92
C VAL A 279 6.46 8.68 -6.04
N GLU A 280 6.84 9.06 -7.26
CA GLU A 280 7.44 10.37 -7.53
C GLU A 280 6.35 11.45 -7.70
N LYS A 281 6.61 12.66 -7.19
CA LYS A 281 5.73 13.80 -7.48
C LYS A 281 5.92 14.28 -8.92
N SER A 282 4.81 14.47 -9.62
CA SER A 282 4.80 15.15 -10.92
C SER A 282 4.12 16.52 -10.83
N LEU A 283 4.88 17.58 -11.16
CA LEU A 283 4.37 18.95 -11.32
C LEU A 283 4.12 19.33 -12.79
N VAL A 284 4.38 18.40 -13.71
CA VAL A 284 4.12 18.54 -15.16
C VAL A 284 2.99 17.60 -15.56
N ALA A 285 2.50 17.68 -16.79
CA ALA A 285 1.47 16.75 -17.25
C ALA A 285 2.07 15.35 -17.51
N PRO A 286 1.44 14.27 -17.04
CA PRO A 286 0.23 14.23 -16.21
C PRO A 286 0.51 14.67 -14.77
N LEU A 287 -0.38 15.53 -14.22
CA LEU A 287 -0.20 16.13 -12.90
C LEU A 287 -0.44 15.09 -11.80
N ASN A 288 0.56 14.92 -10.95
CA ASN A 288 0.47 14.13 -9.72
C ASN A 288 1.26 14.81 -8.59
N PRO A 289 0.88 16.03 -8.17
CA PRO A 289 1.66 16.84 -7.22
C PRO A 289 1.71 16.24 -5.81
N HIS A 290 0.86 15.25 -5.53
CA HIS A 290 0.77 14.56 -4.26
C HIS A 290 1.39 13.17 -4.28
N ALA A 291 2.05 12.74 -5.37
CA ALA A 291 2.65 11.42 -5.48
C ALA A 291 1.65 10.30 -5.07
N CYS A 292 0.42 10.40 -5.58
CA CYS A 292 -0.56 9.34 -5.42
C CYS A 292 -0.22 8.20 -6.37
N TRP A 293 -0.46 6.95 -5.97
CA TRP A 293 -0.41 5.81 -6.89
C TRP A 293 -1.35 5.97 -8.09
N ASP A 294 -1.05 5.31 -9.20
CA ASP A 294 -1.91 5.36 -10.38
C ASP A 294 -3.16 4.50 -10.20
N TRP A 295 -4.26 5.17 -9.86
CA TRP A 295 -5.59 4.59 -9.80
C TRP A 295 -6.60 5.31 -10.70
N TRP A 296 -6.12 6.24 -11.55
CA TRP A 296 -6.96 6.97 -12.51
C TRP A 296 -6.39 7.05 -13.93
N GLY A 297 -5.34 6.27 -14.21
CA GLY A 297 -4.75 6.05 -15.54
C GLY A 297 -3.78 7.13 -16.00
N TYR A 298 -3.11 7.82 -15.07
CA TYR A 298 -2.15 8.84 -15.47
C TYR A 298 -0.88 8.27 -16.10
N THR A 299 -0.55 7.00 -15.86
CA THR A 299 0.55 6.28 -16.52
C THR A 299 0.11 5.57 -17.81
N GLY A 300 -1.17 5.72 -18.21
CA GLY A 300 -1.72 5.19 -19.45
C GLY A 300 -2.93 4.28 -19.24
N ASP A 301 -3.61 3.95 -20.35
CA ASP A 301 -4.87 3.19 -20.35
C ASP A 301 -4.75 1.77 -19.74
N ASP A 302 -3.52 1.25 -19.64
CA ASP A 302 -3.23 -0.07 -19.11
C ASP A 302 -2.97 -0.11 -17.59
N TYR A 303 -3.08 1.02 -16.88
CA TYR A 303 -2.73 1.18 -15.46
C TYR A 303 -3.29 0.11 -14.50
N LEU A 304 -4.44 -0.48 -14.85
CA LEU A 304 -5.15 -1.46 -14.05
C LEU A 304 -4.86 -2.93 -14.42
N TYR A 305 -4.07 -3.21 -15.47
CA TYR A 305 -3.71 -4.56 -15.91
C TYR A 305 -2.26 -4.92 -15.60
N ARG A 306 -1.88 -6.20 -15.76
CA ARG A 306 -0.50 -6.68 -15.47
C ARG A 306 0.62 -5.96 -16.24
N ASP A 307 0.30 -5.28 -17.33
CA ASP A 307 1.30 -4.51 -18.08
C ASP A 307 1.33 -3.03 -17.67
N GLY A 308 0.44 -2.63 -16.73
CA GLY A 308 0.38 -1.30 -16.15
C GLY A 308 1.73 -0.89 -15.55
N PRO A 309 2.26 0.30 -15.88
CA PRO A 309 3.65 0.67 -15.55
C PRO A 309 4.01 0.48 -14.08
N GLN A 310 3.21 1.05 -13.15
CA GLN A 310 3.47 0.93 -11.72
C GLN A 310 3.32 -0.51 -11.23
N MET A 311 2.22 -1.17 -11.57
CA MET A 311 1.95 -2.51 -11.06
C MET A 311 3.00 -3.52 -11.49
N ARG A 312 3.47 -3.43 -12.74
CA ARG A 312 4.53 -4.29 -13.26
C ARG A 312 5.83 -4.13 -12.50
N VAL A 313 6.27 -2.90 -12.27
CA VAL A 313 7.48 -2.63 -11.48
C VAL A 313 7.36 -3.22 -10.07
N LEU A 314 6.23 -2.98 -9.40
CA LEU A 314 6.02 -3.49 -8.03
C LEU A 314 5.99 -5.02 -7.99
N ALA A 315 5.24 -5.66 -8.88
CA ALA A 315 5.11 -7.11 -8.93
C ALA A 315 6.42 -7.82 -9.30
N GLU A 316 7.20 -7.26 -10.23
CA GLU A 316 8.51 -7.76 -10.58
C GLU A 316 9.50 -7.60 -9.42
N TRP A 317 9.50 -6.43 -8.77
CA TRP A 317 10.38 -6.14 -7.65
C TRP A 317 10.16 -7.11 -6.48
N ILE A 318 8.91 -7.29 -6.01
CA ILE A 318 8.62 -8.20 -4.90
C ILE A 318 8.93 -9.66 -5.24
N SER A 319 8.73 -10.07 -6.50
CA SER A 319 9.07 -11.43 -6.96
C SER A 319 10.58 -11.66 -7.02
N GLY A 320 11.36 -10.58 -7.17
CA GLY A 320 12.81 -10.59 -7.12
C GLY A 320 13.39 -10.69 -5.71
N LEU A 321 12.62 -10.33 -4.66
CA LEU A 321 13.11 -10.37 -3.28
C LEU A 321 13.33 -11.80 -2.75
N GLY A 322 12.64 -12.78 -3.31
CA GLY A 322 12.69 -14.19 -2.88
C GLY A 322 13.68 -15.08 -3.63
N GLN A 323 14.59 -14.51 -4.42
CA GLN A 323 15.51 -15.24 -5.31
C GLN A 323 16.97 -15.15 -4.85
#